data_AF-A0A5D0J4A0-F1
#
_entry.id   AF-A0A5D0J4A0-F1
#
_cell.length_a   1.000
_cell.length_b   1.000
_cell.length_c   1.000
_cell.angle_alpha   90.00
_cell.angle_beta   90.00
_cell.angle_gamma   90.00
#
_symmetry.space_group_name_H-M   'P 1'
#
loop_
_entity.id
_entity.type
_entity.pdbx_description
1 polymer ?
#
loop_
_entity_poly.entity_id
_entity_poly.type
_entity_poly.pdbx_seq_one_letter_code
_entity_poly.pdbx_strand_id
1 'polypeptide(L)'
;MKVNWNYIKVFVLLVFTVFLYAFSLKKNGVREVSKPNIEFVGENRPFITTNNVSKLLIQNYQGMKNVPKETLDLNELETALKSNPMVKSAEVYVAVNGTLNAKVEQKTPIARVNTNVSYYIDDEGSFMPLSANYSARVPLVTGYVEKNNLKN
;
A
#
# COMPACT_ATOMS: atom_id res chain seq x y z
N MET A 1 -35.42 -24.23 48.88
CA MET A 1 -35.26 -24.34 47.41
C MET A 1 -33.88 -24.88 47.11
N LYS A 2 -33.75 -26.00 46.38
CA LYS A 2 -32.46 -26.51 45.92
C LYS A 2 -32.10 -25.81 44.61
N VAL A 3 -31.20 -24.85 44.67
CA VAL A 3 -30.75 -24.14 43.47
C VAL A 3 -29.85 -25.08 42.65
N ASN A 4 -30.19 -25.28 41.38
CA ASN A 4 -29.41 -26.14 40.51
C ASN A 4 -28.18 -25.37 40.00
N TRP A 5 -27.03 -25.70 40.61
CA TRP A 5 -25.74 -25.04 40.42
C TRP A 5 -25.24 -25.04 38.96
N ASN A 6 -25.74 -25.95 38.13
CA ASN A 6 -25.40 -25.99 36.70
C ASN A 6 -25.97 -24.78 35.94
N TYR A 7 -27.18 -24.31 36.28
CA TYR A 7 -27.74 -23.12 35.64
C TYR A 7 -26.98 -21.84 36.03
N ILE A 8 -26.51 -21.75 37.28
CA ILE A 8 -25.65 -20.64 37.73
C ILE A 8 -24.35 -20.62 36.92
N LYS A 9 -23.68 -21.78 36.77
CA LYS A 9 -22.44 -21.88 35.99
C LYS A 9 -22.64 -21.44 34.54
N VAL A 10 -23.73 -21.88 33.89
CA VAL A 10 -24.05 -21.50 32.51
C VAL A 10 -24.32 -20.00 32.41
N PHE A 11 -25.07 -19.43 33.36
CA PHE A 11 -25.35 -17.99 33.38
C PHE A 11 -24.07 -17.15 33.56
N VAL A 12 -23.20 -17.52 34.50
CA VAL A 12 -21.91 -16.86 34.71
C VAL A 12 -21.03 -16.94 33.47
N LEU A 13 -20.98 -18.11 32.82
CA LEU A 13 -20.20 -18.29 31.59
C LEU A 13 -20.75 -17.43 30.44
N LEU A 14 -22.06 -17.29 30.32
CA LEU A 14 -22.70 -16.43 29.32
C LEU A 14 -22.36 -14.95 29.57
N VAL A 15 -22.53 -14.46 30.80
CA VAL A 15 -22.17 -13.08 31.18
C VAL A 15 -20.69 -12.81 30.91
N PHE A 16 -19.81 -13.75 31.27
CA PHE A 16 -18.38 -13.61 31.06
C PHE A 16 -18.02 -13.52 29.56
N THR A 17 -18.67 -14.34 28.72
CA THR A 17 -18.43 -14.32 27.27
C THR A 17 -18.89 -13.00 26.64
N VAL A 18 -20.06 -12.49 27.03
CA VAL A 18 -20.55 -11.17 26.58
C VAL A 18 -19.62 -10.05 27.03
N PHE A 19 -19.13 -10.11 28.27
CA PHE A 19 -18.16 -9.15 28.79
C PHE A 19 -16.85 -9.16 27.97
N LEU A 20 -16.28 -10.33 27.70
CA LEU A 20 -15.08 -10.45 26.88
C LEU A 20 -15.29 -9.93 25.46
N TYR A 21 -16.45 -10.19 24.85
CA TYR A 21 -16.79 -9.67 23.54
C TYR A 21 -16.87 -8.14 23.52
N ALA A 22 -17.60 -7.54 24.47
CA ALA A 22 -17.71 -6.08 24.60
C ALA A 22 -16.34 -5.43 24.88
N PHE A 23 -15.53 -6.04 25.74
CA PHE A 23 -14.17 -5.58 26.03
C PHE A 23 -13.27 -5.66 24.79
N SER A 24 -13.37 -6.75 24.02
CA SER A 24 -12.63 -6.93 22.77
C SER A 24 -13.00 -5.87 21.74
N LEU A 25 -14.30 -5.59 21.55
CA LEU A 25 -14.79 -4.54 20.64
C LEU A 25 -14.24 -3.16 21.04
N LYS A 26 -14.35 -2.79 22.32
CA LYS A 26 -13.83 -1.50 22.82
C LYS A 26 -12.32 -1.40 22.65
N LYS A 27 -11.57 -2.47 22.94
CA LYS A 27 -10.12 -2.50 22.80
C LYS A 27 -9.66 -2.47 21.33
N ASN A 28 -10.46 -3.02 20.41
CA ASN A 28 -10.14 -3.04 18.99
C ASN A 28 -10.45 -1.71 18.31
N GLY A 29 -11.56 -1.04 18.65
CA GLY A 29 -11.97 0.22 18.04
C GLY A 29 -11.11 1.44 18.39
N VAL A 30 -10.36 1.39 19.51
CA VAL A 30 -9.47 2.48 19.97
C VAL A 30 -8.06 2.36 19.37
N ARG A 31 -7.79 1.36 18.53
CA ARG A 31 -6.46 1.21 17.91
C ARG A 31 -6.26 2.24 16.79
N GLU A 32 -5.41 3.22 17.07
CA GLU A 32 -4.94 4.17 16.07
C GLU A 32 -4.10 3.49 14.99
N VAL A 33 -4.25 3.96 13.75
CA VAL A 33 -3.48 3.45 12.62
C VAL A 33 -2.02 3.88 12.79
N SER A 34 -1.14 2.89 12.95
CA SER A 34 0.31 3.12 13.12
C SER A 34 0.98 3.57 11.81
N LYS A 35 2.23 4.05 11.91
CA LYS A 35 3.05 4.45 10.75
C LYS A 35 2.98 3.39 9.64
N PRO A 36 2.86 3.80 8.36
CA PRO A 36 2.74 2.87 7.25
C PRO A 36 4.01 2.01 7.13
N ASN A 37 3.81 0.69 7.11
CA ASN A 37 4.83 -0.29 6.76
C ASN A 37 4.82 -0.48 5.23
N ILE A 38 5.98 -0.36 4.59
CA ILE A 38 6.09 -0.34 3.13
C ILE A 38 6.97 -1.51 2.70
N GLU A 39 6.42 -2.36 1.85
CA GLU A 39 7.09 -3.52 1.27
C GLU A 39 7.21 -3.32 -0.24
N PHE A 40 8.43 -3.39 -0.77
CA PHE A 40 8.65 -3.37 -2.22
C PHE A 40 8.68 -4.79 -2.76
N VAL A 41 7.82 -5.06 -3.74
CA VAL A 41 7.71 -6.37 -4.39
C VAL A 41 8.46 -6.33 -5.74
N GLY A 42 9.17 -7.40 -6.07
CA GLY A 42 9.91 -7.55 -7.33
C GLY A 42 11.40 -7.24 -7.22
N GLU A 43 11.99 -6.74 -8.31
CA GLU A 43 13.40 -6.36 -8.31
C GLU A 43 13.68 -5.21 -7.34
N ASN A 44 14.60 -5.45 -6.41
CA ASN A 44 14.98 -4.49 -5.38
C ASN A 44 15.94 -3.41 -5.95
N ARG A 45 15.44 -2.64 -6.93
CA ARG A 45 16.10 -1.45 -7.47
C ARG A 45 15.43 -0.21 -6.87
N PRO A 46 16.18 0.78 -6.38
CA PRO A 46 15.60 1.93 -5.67
C PRO A 46 15.12 3.00 -6.67
N PHE A 47 14.26 2.65 -7.63
CA PHE A 47 13.65 3.62 -8.54
C PHE A 47 12.79 4.63 -7.76
N ILE A 48 12.07 4.15 -6.76
CA ILE A 48 11.31 4.91 -5.76
C ILE A 48 11.84 4.55 -4.38
N THR A 49 11.91 5.53 -3.47
CA THR A 49 12.33 5.29 -2.08
C THR A 49 11.14 5.03 -1.15
N THR A 50 11.37 4.34 -0.04
CA THR A 50 10.42 4.24 1.08
C THR A 50 9.94 5.62 1.52
N ASN A 51 10.81 6.64 1.47
CA ASN A 51 10.48 8.02 1.81
C ASN A 51 9.54 8.68 0.80
N ASN A 52 9.63 8.35 -0.50
CA ASN A 52 8.70 8.87 -1.49
C ASN A 52 7.32 8.23 -1.30
N VAL A 53 7.26 6.92 -1.12
CA VAL A 53 6.01 6.19 -0.85
C VAL A 53 5.38 6.65 0.47
N SER A 54 6.16 6.75 1.54
CA SER A 54 5.66 7.19 2.84
C SER A 54 5.16 8.63 2.77
N LYS A 55 5.82 9.53 2.03
CA LYS A 55 5.32 10.89 1.81
C LYS A 55 4.01 10.90 1.03
N LEU A 56 3.86 10.09 -0.02
CA LEU A 56 2.60 9.99 -0.77
C LEU A 56 1.47 9.48 0.12
N LEU A 57 1.71 8.41 0.88
CA LEU A 57 0.74 7.88 1.85
C LEU A 57 0.42 8.92 2.92
N ILE A 58 1.43 9.55 3.51
CA ILE A 58 1.26 10.54 4.58
C ILE A 58 0.59 11.81 4.06
N GLN A 59 0.87 12.30 2.85
CA GLN A 59 0.23 13.51 2.33
C GLN A 59 -1.26 13.31 2.10
N ASN A 60 -1.63 12.16 1.52
CA ASN A 60 -3.04 11.78 1.38
C ASN A 60 -3.67 11.49 2.77
N TYR A 61 -2.87 10.98 3.71
CA TYR A 61 -3.31 10.69 5.09
C TYR A 61 -3.31 11.91 6.03
N GLN A 62 -2.55 12.99 5.79
CA GLN A 62 -2.47 14.16 6.69
C GLN A 62 -3.75 14.99 6.67
N GLY A 63 -4.57 14.85 5.63
CA GLY A 63 -5.97 15.31 5.64
C GLY A 63 -6.88 14.48 6.56
N MET A 64 -6.38 13.35 7.07
CA MET A 64 -7.12 12.29 7.76
C MET A 64 -6.47 11.88 9.11
N LYS A 65 -5.77 12.78 9.81
CA LYS A 65 -5.31 12.49 11.19
C LYS A 65 -6.52 12.20 12.09
N ASN A 66 -6.45 11.12 12.89
CA ASN A 66 -7.53 10.59 13.74
C ASN A 66 -8.73 9.93 13.02
N VAL A 67 -8.55 9.49 11.78
CA VAL A 67 -9.60 8.77 11.06
C VAL A 67 -9.65 7.30 11.55
N PRO A 68 -10.78 6.82 12.08
CA PRO A 68 -10.98 5.41 12.40
C PRO A 68 -10.60 4.49 11.22
N LYS A 69 -10.13 3.27 11.52
CA LYS A 69 -9.80 2.25 10.51
C LYS A 69 -10.88 2.08 9.42
N GLU A 70 -12.14 2.28 9.81
CA GLU A 70 -13.35 2.09 8.98
C GLU A 70 -13.58 3.22 7.95
N THR A 71 -12.99 4.39 8.19
CA THR A 71 -13.16 5.60 7.36
C THR A 71 -11.97 5.89 6.44
N LEU A 72 -10.96 5.01 6.45
CA LEU A 72 -9.81 5.12 5.55
C LEU A 72 -10.17 4.59 4.16
N ASP A 73 -10.14 5.45 3.15
CA ASP A 73 -10.28 5.01 1.76
C ASP A 73 -8.95 4.41 1.26
N LEU A 74 -8.88 3.08 1.31
CA LEU A 74 -7.72 2.33 0.82
C LEU A 74 -7.54 2.48 -0.69
N ASN A 75 -8.65 2.59 -1.44
CA ASN A 75 -8.63 2.70 -2.89
C ASN A 75 -8.08 4.07 -3.34
N GLU A 76 -8.40 5.13 -2.59
CA GLU A 76 -7.78 6.45 -2.79
C GLU A 76 -6.27 6.40 -2.57
N LEU A 77 -5.81 5.76 -1.49
CA LEU A 77 -4.37 5.59 -1.22
C LEU A 77 -3.66 4.78 -2.30
N GLU A 78 -4.27 3.69 -2.77
CA GLU A 78 -3.74 2.90 -3.88
C GLU A 78 -3.66 3.71 -5.17
N THR A 79 -4.71 4.47 -5.48
CA THR A 79 -4.75 5.34 -6.68
C THR A 79 -3.69 6.43 -6.59
N ALA A 80 -3.51 7.03 -5.42
CA ALA A 80 -2.47 8.02 -5.18
C ALA A 80 -1.06 7.43 -5.37
N LEU A 81 -0.82 6.19 -4.93
CA LEU A 81 0.44 5.50 -5.20
C LEU A 81 0.63 5.18 -6.68
N LYS A 82 -0.40 4.68 -7.36
CA LYS A 82 -0.40 4.38 -8.80
C LYS A 82 -0.25 5.63 -9.68
N SER A 83 -0.56 6.82 -9.15
CA SER A 83 -0.33 8.08 -9.86
C SER A 83 1.17 8.35 -10.12
N ASN A 84 2.06 7.72 -9.35
CA ASN A 84 3.48 7.79 -9.61
C ASN A 84 3.82 6.92 -10.85
N PRO A 85 4.35 7.51 -11.94
CA PRO A 85 4.59 6.81 -13.20
C PRO A 85 5.66 5.71 -13.15
N MET A 86 6.32 5.53 -12.01
CA MET A 86 7.30 4.47 -11.76
C MET A 86 6.71 3.28 -10.98
N VAL A 87 5.48 3.42 -10.47
CA VAL A 87 4.73 2.34 -9.81
C VAL A 87 3.98 1.56 -10.87
N LYS A 88 4.14 0.24 -10.84
CA LYS A 88 3.40 -0.70 -11.70
C LYS A 88 2.07 -1.06 -11.05
N SER A 89 2.14 -1.51 -9.81
CA SER A 89 0.98 -1.86 -8.99
C SER A 89 1.21 -1.41 -7.54
N ALA A 90 0.12 -1.12 -6.85
CA ALA A 90 0.14 -0.79 -5.42
C ALA A 90 -1.10 -1.40 -4.77
N GLU A 91 -0.89 -2.01 -3.61
CA GLU A 91 -1.92 -2.62 -2.77
C GLU A 91 -1.75 -2.07 -1.36
N VAL A 92 -2.82 -1.50 -0.79
CA VAL A 92 -2.78 -0.86 0.53
C VAL A 92 -3.84 -1.51 1.42
N TYR A 93 -3.42 -2.00 2.59
CA TYR A 93 -4.30 -2.71 3.50
C TYR A 93 -3.97 -2.43 4.97
N VAL A 94 -4.98 -2.53 5.84
CA VAL A 94 -4.80 -2.36 7.28
C VAL A 94 -4.87 -3.71 7.98
N ALA A 95 -3.77 -4.11 8.60
CA ALA A 95 -3.68 -5.36 9.34
C ALA A 95 -4.57 -5.35 10.60
N VAL A 96 -4.79 -6.53 11.18
CA VAL A 96 -5.64 -6.72 12.39
C VAL A 96 -5.06 -5.97 13.61
N ASN A 97 -3.73 -5.78 13.64
CA ASN A 97 -3.04 -5.00 14.66
C ASN A 97 -3.17 -3.47 14.47
N GLY A 98 -3.83 -3.00 13.41
CA GLY A 98 -3.99 -1.57 13.12
C GLY A 98 -2.83 -0.95 12.33
N THR A 99 -1.86 -1.73 11.85
CA THR A 99 -0.78 -1.21 11.00
C THR A 99 -1.27 -1.05 9.56
N LEU A 100 -1.08 0.14 8.98
CA LEU A 100 -1.25 0.38 7.54
C LEU A 100 -0.06 -0.24 6.81
N ASN A 101 -0.31 -1.13 5.86
CA ASN A 101 0.71 -1.76 5.04
C ASN A 101 0.48 -1.36 3.58
N ALA A 102 1.56 -1.09 2.86
CA ALA A 102 1.54 -0.83 1.43
C ALA A 102 2.54 -1.74 0.73
N LYS A 103 2.05 -2.57 -0.18
CA LYS A 103 2.88 -3.33 -1.12
C LYS A 103 2.97 -2.55 -2.41
N VAL A 104 4.19 -2.24 -2.82
CA VAL A 104 4.45 -1.43 -4.02
C VAL A 104 5.33 -2.23 -4.97
N GLU A 105 4.81 -2.48 -6.17
CA GLU A 105 5.55 -3.06 -7.27
C GLU A 105 6.05 -1.94 -8.19
N GLN A 106 7.34 -1.93 -8.47
CA GLN A 106 7.96 -0.94 -9.34
C GLN A 106 7.99 -1.45 -10.78
N LYS A 107 7.88 -0.54 -11.75
CA LYS A 107 8.03 -0.88 -13.17
C LYS A 107 9.45 -1.36 -13.47
N THR A 108 9.54 -2.35 -14.37
CA THR A 108 10.83 -2.90 -14.80
C THR A 108 11.19 -2.32 -16.16
N PRO A 109 12.24 -1.48 -16.26
CA PRO A 109 12.65 -0.94 -17.55
C PRO A 109 13.29 -2.05 -18.40
N ILE A 110 12.93 -2.13 -19.68
CA ILE A 110 13.49 -3.07 -20.65
C ILE A 110 14.33 -2.38 -21.74
N ALA A 111 14.09 -1.09 -21.98
CA ALA A 111 14.85 -0.29 -22.94
C ALA A 111 14.90 1.17 -22.51
N ARG A 112 15.97 1.88 -22.88
CA ARG A 112 16.10 3.33 -22.68
C ARG A 112 16.07 4.03 -24.02
N VAL A 113 15.08 4.88 -24.24
CA VAL A 113 15.01 5.74 -25.42
C VAL A 113 15.84 6.99 -25.14
N ASN A 114 16.73 7.33 -26.06
CA ASN A 114 17.54 8.54 -25.99
C ASN A 114 17.41 9.35 -27.30
N THR A 115 16.42 10.24 -27.31
CA THR A 115 16.16 11.18 -28.40
C THR A 115 16.24 12.61 -27.85
N ASN A 116 15.24 13.47 -28.12
CA ASN A 116 15.15 14.79 -27.50
C ASN A 116 14.86 14.71 -25.98
N VAL A 117 14.16 13.65 -25.55
CA VAL A 117 13.87 13.39 -24.14
C VAL A 117 14.24 11.94 -23.85
N SER A 118 15.02 11.73 -22.79
CA SER A 118 15.37 10.39 -22.33
C SER A 118 14.27 9.80 -21.44
N TYR A 119 13.88 8.56 -21.69
CA TYR A 119 12.93 7.81 -20.86
C TYR A 119 13.14 6.30 -21.00
N TYR A 120 12.53 5.53 -20.10
CA TYR A 120 12.48 4.08 -20.18
C TYR A 120 11.17 3.60 -20.79
N ILE A 121 11.23 2.46 -21.46
CA ILE A 121 10.06 1.63 -21.79
C ILE A 121 10.06 0.50 -20.77
N ASP A 122 8.92 0.28 -20.11
CA ASP A 122 8.74 -0.82 -19.16
C ASP A 122 8.40 -2.15 -19.84
N ASP A 123 8.31 -3.21 -19.04
CA ASP A 123 8.00 -4.57 -19.46
C ASP A 123 6.60 -4.74 -20.07
N GLU A 124 5.70 -3.79 -19.85
CA GLU A 124 4.36 -3.75 -20.43
C GLU A 124 4.29 -2.88 -21.71
N GLY A 125 5.44 -2.40 -22.20
CA GLY A 125 5.49 -1.48 -23.34
C GLY A 125 4.92 -0.10 -23.02
N SER A 126 4.96 0.31 -21.77
CA SER A 126 4.48 1.60 -21.30
C SER A 126 5.62 2.57 -21.00
N PHE A 127 5.30 3.86 -21.06
CA PHE A 127 6.26 4.92 -20.72
C PHE A 127 6.61 4.88 -19.22
N MET A 128 7.91 4.99 -18.94
CA MET A 128 8.46 5.10 -17.59
C MET A 128 9.51 6.23 -17.56
N PRO A 129 9.40 7.23 -16.67
CA PRO A 129 10.37 8.31 -16.58
C PRO A 129 11.69 7.86 -15.96
N LEU A 130 12.73 8.67 -16.12
CA LEU A 130 14.00 8.46 -15.44
C LEU A 130 13.84 8.68 -13.93
N SER A 131 14.44 7.79 -13.14
CA SER A 131 14.60 8.02 -11.70
C SER A 131 15.76 8.97 -11.43
N ALA A 132 15.61 9.84 -10.44
CA ALA A 132 16.73 10.55 -9.84
C ALA A 132 17.62 9.65 -8.97
N ASN A 133 17.11 8.49 -8.54
CA ASN A 133 17.77 7.61 -7.57
C ASN A 133 18.57 6.49 -8.23
N TYR A 134 18.19 6.04 -9.43
CA TYR A 134 18.80 4.89 -10.09
C TYR A 134 18.73 4.96 -11.61
N SER A 135 19.82 4.56 -12.28
CA SER A 135 19.85 4.39 -13.73
C SER A 135 19.98 2.91 -14.09
N ALA A 136 19.01 2.40 -14.84
CA ALA A 136 18.98 1.01 -15.27
C ALA A 136 19.96 0.74 -16.41
N ARG A 137 20.59 -0.43 -16.40
CA ARG A 137 21.44 -0.92 -17.48
C ARG A 137 20.60 -1.73 -18.47
N VAL A 138 20.00 -1.03 -19.42
CA VAL A 138 19.12 -1.60 -20.45
C VAL A 138 19.60 -1.15 -21.84
N PRO A 139 19.25 -1.86 -22.93
CA PRO A 139 19.56 -1.44 -24.29
C PRO A 139 19.15 0.01 -24.58
N LEU A 140 20.02 0.72 -25.31
CA LEU A 140 19.77 2.09 -25.74
C LEU A 140 19.09 2.09 -27.11
N VAL A 141 17.96 2.76 -27.20
CA VAL A 141 17.19 2.95 -28.44
C VAL A 141 17.36 4.41 -28.89
N THR A 142 17.83 4.59 -30.11
CA THR A 142 18.07 5.89 -30.76
C THR A 142 17.35 5.94 -32.11
N GLY A 143 16.98 7.14 -32.57
CA GLY A 143 16.22 7.33 -33.81
C GLY A 143 14.83 7.91 -33.56
N TYR A 144 13.92 7.75 -34.51
CA TYR A 144 12.54 8.21 -34.35
C TYR A 144 11.73 7.17 -33.55
N VAL A 145 11.20 7.57 -32.39
CA VAL A 145 10.37 6.72 -31.53
C VAL A 145 9.09 7.47 -31.18
N GLU A 146 7.94 6.93 -31.57
CA GLU A 146 6.63 7.47 -31.23
C GLU A 146 6.26 7.08 -29.80
N LYS A 147 6.35 8.04 -28.88
CA LYS A 147 6.03 7.83 -27.46
C LYS A 147 4.60 7.28 -27.21
N ASN A 148 3.66 7.56 -28.10
CA ASN A 148 2.26 7.14 -27.97
C ASN A 148 1.98 5.75 -28.56
N ASN A 149 2.98 5.10 -29.17
CA ASN A 149 2.84 3.81 -29.82
C ASN A 149 3.96 2.85 -29.39
N LEU A 150 3.96 2.48 -28.10
CA LEU A 150 4.96 1.63 -27.46
C LEU A 150 4.48 0.19 -27.21
N LYS A 151 3.31 -0.17 -27.78
CA LYS A 151 2.66 -1.46 -27.51
C LYS A 151 3.52 -2.64 -27.99
N ASN A 152 3.54 -3.67 -27.15
CA ASN A 152 4.07 -5.00 -27.46
C ASN A 152 3.06 -5.82 -28.27
#